data_AF-A0A816Z168-F1
#
_entry.id   AF-A0A816Z168-F1
#
_cell.length_a   1.000
_cell.length_b   1.000
_cell.length_c   1.000
_cell.angle_alpha   90.00
_cell.angle_beta   90.00
_cell.angle_gamma   90.00
#
_symmetry.space_group_name_H-M   'P 1'
#
loop_
_entity.id
_entity.type
_entity.pdbx_description
1 polymer ?
#
loop_
_entity_poly.entity_id
_entity_poly.type
_entity_poly.pdbx_seq_one_letter_code
_entity_poly.pdbx_strand_id
1 'polypeptide(L)'
;MFKGLITNNVAEKVLDLFDEMKIEPDQFNLSILFNACAVLNNNRAMKTGKKLLDEMPENYRNHNVISTSAINMLMKFGDVETAQRIFRSIKVKDIISYNVMMKGYIENKTFEKALDLFEQIHLSLTNVTYTIVFNACAKLCNDRAMKIGKKLLAKMPENYRNNNITS
;
A
#
# COMPACT_ATOMS: atom_id res chain seq x y z
N MET A 1 -10.67 8.53 -17.11
CA MET A 1 -12.01 7.91 -16.94
C MET A 1 -12.01 6.43 -17.32
N PHE A 2 -11.65 6.05 -18.55
CA PHE A 2 -11.69 4.65 -19.02
C PHE A 2 -10.82 3.65 -18.25
N LYS A 3 -9.58 4.01 -17.89
CA LYS A 3 -8.68 3.12 -17.13
C LYS A 3 -9.30 2.67 -15.79
N GLY A 4 -9.94 3.59 -15.07
CA GLY A 4 -10.62 3.30 -13.79
C GLY A 4 -11.84 2.40 -13.95
N LEU A 5 -12.64 2.64 -15.01
CA LEU A 5 -13.78 1.77 -15.34
C LEU A 5 -13.32 0.34 -15.69
N ILE A 6 -12.25 0.20 -16.47
CA ILE A 6 -11.70 -1.11 -16.84
C ILE A 6 -11.18 -1.83 -15.60
N THR A 7 -10.39 -1.16 -14.74
CA THR A 7 -9.87 -1.79 -13.52
C THR A 7 -10.98 -2.22 -12.56
N ASN A 8 -12.02 -1.40 -12.39
CA ASN A 8 -13.15 -1.75 -11.55
C ASN A 8 -13.94 -2.92 -12.12
N ASN A 9 -14.19 -2.93 -13.44
CA ASN A 9 -14.86 -4.04 -14.11
C ASN A 9 -14.09 -5.36 -13.98
N VAL A 10 -12.76 -5.32 -14.11
CA VAL A 10 -11.92 -6.50 -13.89
C VAL A 10 -11.98 -6.95 -12.43
N ALA A 11 -11.95 -6.02 -11.46
CA ALA A 11 -12.01 -6.35 -10.05
C ALA A 11 -13.36 -6.94 -9.63
N GLU A 12 -14.49 -6.46 -10.16
CA GLU A 12 -15.81 -7.08 -9.92
C GLU A 12 -15.83 -8.51 -10.46
N LYS A 13 -15.35 -8.74 -11.70
CA LYS A 13 -15.28 -10.09 -12.28
C LYS A 13 -14.44 -11.05 -11.44
N VAL A 14 -13.35 -10.57 -10.83
CA VAL A 14 -12.53 -11.39 -9.93
C VAL A 14 -13.34 -11.83 -8.71
N LEU A 15 -14.11 -10.93 -8.09
CA LEU A 15 -14.94 -11.28 -6.94
C LEU A 15 -16.15 -12.14 -7.32
N ASP A 16 -16.76 -11.90 -8.48
CA ASP A 16 -17.84 -12.73 -9.01
C ASP A 16 -17.38 -14.16 -9.25
N LEU A 17 -16.24 -14.36 -9.92
CA LEU A 17 -15.66 -15.68 -10.12
C LEU A 17 -15.32 -16.37 -8.80
N PHE A 18 -14.81 -15.64 -7.82
CA PHE A 18 -14.54 -16.17 -6.49
C PHE A 18 -15.80 -16.68 -5.80
N ASP A 19 -16.89 -15.91 -5.85
CA ASP A 19 -18.18 -16.25 -5.26
C ASP A 19 -18.85 -17.43 -6.00
N GLU A 20 -18.82 -17.43 -7.34
CA GLU A 20 -19.46 -18.44 -8.20
C GLU A 20 -18.75 -19.79 -8.16
N MET A 21 -17.42 -19.77 -8.30
CA MET A 21 -16.62 -21.00 -8.40
C MET A 21 -16.30 -21.61 -7.03
N LYS A 22 -16.68 -20.94 -5.93
CA LYS A 22 -16.36 -21.32 -4.54
C LYS A 22 -14.88 -21.67 -4.37
N ILE A 23 -14.01 -20.89 -5.02
CA ILE A 23 -12.55 -21.11 -4.96
C ILE A 23 -12.11 -20.90 -3.52
N GLU A 24 -11.44 -21.88 -2.93
CA GLU A 24 -10.85 -21.69 -1.62
C GLU A 24 -9.67 -20.71 -1.72
N PRO A 25 -9.59 -19.70 -0.82
CA PRO A 25 -8.46 -18.80 -0.78
C PRO A 25 -7.15 -19.56 -0.53
N ASP A 26 -6.16 -19.34 -1.39
CA ASP A 26 -4.83 -19.93 -1.28
C ASP A 26 -3.73 -18.85 -1.37
N GLN A 27 -2.47 -19.27 -1.26
CA GLN A 27 -1.33 -18.37 -1.30
C GLN A 27 -1.26 -17.54 -2.61
N PHE A 28 -1.76 -18.08 -3.72
CA PHE A 28 -1.68 -17.45 -5.03
C PHE A 28 -2.79 -16.44 -5.27
N ASN A 29 -4.03 -16.78 -4.88
CA ASN A 29 -5.19 -15.97 -5.17
C ASN A 29 -5.46 -14.88 -4.12
N LEU A 30 -5.00 -15.03 -2.86
CA LEU A 30 -5.27 -14.07 -1.79
C LEU A 30 -4.83 -12.64 -2.13
N SER A 31 -3.64 -12.50 -2.72
CA SER A 31 -3.13 -11.18 -3.10
C SER A 31 -3.95 -10.51 -4.21
N ILE A 32 -4.49 -11.32 -5.12
CA ILE A 32 -5.36 -10.86 -6.21
C ILE A 32 -6.69 -10.40 -5.63
N LEU A 33 -7.28 -11.20 -4.73
CA LEU A 33 -8.53 -10.87 -4.06
C LEU A 33 -8.43 -9.59 -3.22
N PHE A 34 -7.38 -9.44 -2.41
CA PHE A 34 -7.16 -8.21 -1.64
C PHE A 34 -6.99 -6.99 -2.54
N ASN A 35 -6.27 -7.11 -3.65
CA ASN A 35 -6.11 -6.02 -4.62
C ASN A 35 -7.44 -5.69 -5.31
N ALA A 36 -8.25 -6.69 -5.68
CA ALA A 36 -9.59 -6.47 -6.22
C ALA A 36 -10.46 -5.72 -5.20
N CYS A 37 -10.46 -6.14 -3.93
CA CYS A 37 -11.18 -5.44 -2.87
C CYS A 37 -10.71 -3.98 -2.71
N ALA A 38 -9.41 -3.74 -2.76
CA ALA A 38 -8.82 -2.41 -2.67
C ALA A 38 -9.22 -1.49 -3.84
N VAL A 39 -9.33 -2.04 -5.06
CA VAL A 39 -9.75 -1.32 -6.27
C VAL A 39 -11.22 -0.96 -6.21
N LEU A 40 -12.08 -1.90 -5.79
CA LEU A 40 -13.52 -1.68 -5.73
C LEU A 40 -13.93 -0.70 -4.62
N ASN A 41 -13.24 -0.77 -3.47
CA ASN A 41 -13.42 0.11 -2.33
C ASN A 41 -14.91 0.37 -1.96
N ASN A 42 -15.72 -0.70 -2.00
CA ASN A 42 -17.14 -0.67 -1.71
C ASN A 42 -17.48 -1.62 -0.54
N ASN A 43 -18.73 -1.61 -0.08
CA ASN A 43 -19.15 -2.40 1.07
C ASN A 43 -19.04 -3.92 0.85
N ARG A 44 -19.24 -4.42 -0.38
CA ARG A 44 -19.06 -5.84 -0.73
C ARG A 44 -17.59 -6.22 -0.54
N ALA A 45 -16.70 -5.48 -1.19
CA ALA A 45 -15.27 -5.68 -1.12
C ALA A 45 -14.73 -5.62 0.33
N MET A 46 -15.25 -4.72 1.17
CA MET A 46 -14.86 -4.65 2.58
C MET A 46 -15.24 -5.93 3.34
N LYS A 47 -16.47 -6.44 3.13
CA LYS A 47 -16.93 -7.68 3.78
C LYS A 47 -16.12 -8.89 3.32
N THR A 48 -15.91 -9.03 2.00
CA THR A 48 -15.09 -10.09 1.42
C THR A 48 -13.66 -10.03 1.96
N GLY A 49 -13.04 -8.85 1.94
CA GLY A 49 -11.67 -8.65 2.44
C GLY A 49 -11.50 -9.01 3.92
N LYS A 50 -12.47 -8.67 4.78
CA LYS A 50 -12.45 -9.07 6.19
C LYS A 50 -12.56 -10.58 6.37
N LYS A 51 -13.50 -11.23 5.66
CA LYS A 51 -13.64 -12.69 5.68
C LYS A 51 -12.33 -13.37 5.28
N LEU A 52 -11.71 -12.92 4.19
CA LEU A 52 -10.42 -13.44 3.73
C LEU A 52 -9.32 -13.28 4.79
N LEU A 53 -9.28 -12.16 5.51
CA LEU A 53 -8.31 -11.92 6.59
C LEU A 53 -8.54 -12.82 7.82
N ASP A 54 -9.78 -13.10 8.16
CA ASP A 54 -10.15 -13.95 9.30
C ASP A 54 -9.85 -15.42 9.01
N GLU A 55 -10.07 -15.86 7.77
CA GLU A 55 -9.80 -17.23 7.31
C GLU A 55 -8.32 -17.45 6.91
N MET A 56 -7.54 -16.36 6.79
CA MET A 56 -6.14 -16.45 6.33
C MET A 56 -5.25 -17.20 7.34
N PRO A 57 -4.57 -18.28 6.91
CA PRO A 57 -3.59 -18.99 7.72
C PRO A 57 -2.46 -18.09 8.25
N GLU A 58 -2.00 -18.35 9.47
CA GLU A 58 -0.98 -17.52 10.14
C GLU A 58 0.36 -17.49 9.40
N ASN A 59 0.73 -18.59 8.72
CA ASN A 59 1.93 -18.64 7.88
C ASN A 59 1.85 -17.68 6.68
N TYR A 60 0.65 -17.38 6.17
CA TYR A 60 0.48 -16.42 5.07
C TYR A 60 0.59 -14.96 5.53
N ARG A 61 0.35 -14.65 6.81
CA ARG A 61 0.63 -13.32 7.39
C ARG A 61 2.11 -12.94 7.35
N ASN A 62 3.00 -13.92 7.23
CA ASN A 62 4.44 -13.70 7.05
C ASN A 62 4.84 -13.55 5.58
N HIS A 63 3.96 -13.87 4.62
CA HIS A 63 4.27 -13.79 3.20
C HIS A 63 4.13 -12.35 2.71
N ASN A 64 5.28 -11.72 2.41
CA ASN A 64 5.34 -10.27 2.15
C ASN A 64 4.34 -9.79 1.08
N VAL A 65 4.17 -10.52 -0.02
CA VAL A 65 3.24 -10.14 -1.10
C VAL A 65 1.78 -10.14 -0.64
N ILE A 66 1.36 -11.16 0.12
CA ILE A 66 -0.03 -11.30 0.58
C ILE A 66 -0.31 -10.23 1.63
N SER A 67 0.56 -10.12 2.63
CA SER A 67 0.45 -9.10 3.67
C SER A 67 0.48 -7.69 3.11
N THR A 68 1.33 -7.40 2.11
CA THR A 68 1.36 -6.08 1.45
C THR A 68 0.06 -5.76 0.71
N SER A 69 -0.54 -6.73 0.01
CA SER A 69 -1.84 -6.54 -0.65
C SER A 69 -2.98 -6.35 0.36
N ALA A 70 -2.98 -7.10 1.47
CA ALA A 70 -3.94 -6.94 2.56
C ALA A 70 -3.83 -5.57 3.23
N ILE A 71 -2.60 -5.09 3.47
CA ILE A 71 -2.32 -3.75 3.99
C ILE A 71 -2.90 -2.71 3.04
N ASN A 72 -2.61 -2.80 1.73
CA ASN A 72 -3.14 -1.86 0.74
C ASN A 72 -4.68 -1.80 0.79
N MET A 73 -5.34 -2.96 0.85
CA MET A 73 -6.79 -3.05 1.00
C MET A 73 -7.30 -2.38 2.28
N LEU A 74 -6.72 -2.70 3.43
CA LEU A 74 -7.13 -2.13 4.72
C LEU A 74 -6.97 -0.61 4.75
N MET A 75 -5.87 -0.08 4.20
CA MET A 75 -5.65 1.36 4.11
C MET A 75 -6.69 2.05 3.21
N LYS A 76 -7.20 1.40 2.14
CA LYS A 76 -8.30 1.93 1.32
C LYS A 76 -9.62 2.04 2.09
N PHE A 77 -9.88 1.09 2.97
CA PHE A 77 -11.04 1.09 3.86
C PHE A 77 -10.85 1.92 5.14
N GLY A 78 -9.68 2.52 5.34
CA GLY A 78 -9.37 3.33 6.52
C GLY A 78 -9.06 2.55 7.79
N ASP A 79 -8.91 1.22 7.72
CA ASP A 79 -8.54 0.37 8.85
C ASP A 79 -7.00 0.40 9.05
N VAL A 80 -6.52 1.56 9.48
CA VAL A 80 -5.08 1.84 9.64
C VAL A 80 -4.47 0.98 10.75
N GLU A 81 -5.21 0.69 11.82
CA GLU A 81 -4.72 -0.08 12.96
C GLU A 81 -4.44 -1.54 12.58
N THR A 82 -5.39 -2.19 11.90
CA THR A 82 -5.18 -3.57 11.44
C THR A 82 -4.05 -3.65 10.42
N ALA A 83 -3.96 -2.66 9.51
CA ALA A 83 -2.86 -2.57 8.56
C ALA A 83 -1.49 -2.45 9.26
N GLN A 84 -1.40 -1.65 10.33
CA GLN A 84 -0.18 -1.53 11.14
C GLN A 84 0.20 -2.84 11.80
N ARG A 85 -0.77 -3.60 12.33
CA ARG A 85 -0.53 -4.90 12.96
C ARG A 85 0.03 -5.92 11.96
N ILE A 86 -0.58 -6.01 10.77
CA ILE A 86 -0.09 -6.89 9.69
C ILE A 86 1.30 -6.44 9.20
N PHE A 87 1.52 -5.14 9.04
CA PHE A 87 2.84 -4.64 8.64
C PHE A 87 3.92 -5.05 9.66
N ARG A 88 3.64 -4.94 10.96
CA ARG A 88 4.56 -5.37 12.01
C ARG A 88 4.85 -6.87 11.98
N SER A 89 3.89 -7.73 11.61
CA SER A 89 4.09 -9.18 11.54
C SER A 89 4.97 -9.62 10.35
N ILE A 90 5.17 -8.79 9.33
CA ILE A 90 6.08 -9.12 8.22
C ILE A 90 7.52 -9.22 8.74
N LYS A 91 8.10 -10.42 8.75
CA LYS A 91 9.47 -10.68 9.25
C LYS A 91 10.54 -9.94 8.45
N VAL A 92 10.47 -10.02 7.13
CA VAL A 92 11.40 -9.37 6.20
C VAL A 92 10.61 -8.44 5.31
N LYS A 93 10.70 -7.14 5.60
CA LYS A 93 10.03 -6.07 4.85
C LYS A 93 10.92 -5.64 3.70
N ASP A 94 10.35 -5.56 2.51
CA ASP A 94 11.01 -4.94 1.35
C ASP A 94 10.54 -3.50 1.13
N ILE A 95 11.18 -2.80 0.20
CA ILE A 95 10.84 -1.41 -0.10
C ILE A 95 9.39 -1.24 -0.58
N ILE A 96 8.80 -2.28 -1.17
CA ILE A 96 7.41 -2.26 -1.66
C ILE A 96 6.44 -2.20 -0.48
N SER A 97 6.61 -3.06 0.53
CA SER A 97 5.78 -3.07 1.73
C SER A 97 5.85 -1.73 2.49
N TYR A 98 7.04 -1.13 2.60
CA TYR A 98 7.22 0.22 3.16
C TYR A 98 6.47 1.28 2.34
N ASN A 99 6.62 1.25 1.02
CA ASN A 99 5.96 2.21 0.13
C ASN A 99 4.43 2.11 0.22
N VAL A 100 3.87 0.90 0.25
CA VAL A 100 2.42 0.70 0.41
C VAL A 100 1.93 1.27 1.74
N MET A 101 2.63 0.99 2.84
CA MET A 101 2.25 1.48 4.16
C MET A 101 2.35 3.01 4.26
N MET A 102 3.45 3.60 3.78
CA MET A 102 3.63 5.07 3.77
C MET A 102 2.58 5.75 2.90
N LYS A 103 2.30 5.22 1.70
CA LYS A 103 1.25 5.75 0.83
C LYS A 103 -0.11 5.69 1.52
N GLY A 104 -0.43 4.56 2.16
CA GLY A 104 -1.65 4.42 2.92
C GLY A 104 -1.78 5.47 4.03
N TYR A 105 -0.70 5.76 4.77
CA TYR A 105 -0.72 6.80 5.80
C TYR A 105 -1.05 8.18 5.22
N ILE A 106 -0.47 8.52 4.06
CA ILE A 106 -0.76 9.78 3.36
C ILE A 106 -2.23 9.84 2.93
N GLU A 107 -2.76 8.76 2.34
CA GLU A 107 -4.17 8.69 1.92
C GLU A 107 -5.13 8.80 3.12
N ASN A 108 -4.72 8.30 4.28
CA ASN A 108 -5.45 8.42 5.55
C ASN A 108 -5.06 9.66 6.39
N LYS A 109 -4.39 10.65 5.78
CA LYS A 109 -4.07 11.95 6.41
C LYS A 109 -3.22 11.86 7.69
N THR A 110 -2.40 10.82 7.81
CA THR A 110 -1.47 10.60 8.93
C THR A 110 -0.02 10.80 8.49
N PHE A 111 0.29 12.00 8.00
CA PHE A 111 1.55 12.29 7.29
C PHE A 111 2.80 12.11 8.15
N GLU A 112 2.73 12.44 9.45
CA GLU A 112 3.82 12.21 10.41
C GLU A 112 4.20 10.73 10.47
N LYS A 113 3.21 9.82 10.54
CA LYS A 113 3.46 8.38 10.57
C LYS A 113 4.14 7.88 9.29
N ALA A 114 3.86 8.51 8.14
CA ALA A 114 4.56 8.21 6.89
C ALA A 114 6.04 8.58 6.97
N LEU A 115 6.36 9.77 7.51
CA LEU A 115 7.75 10.22 7.67
C LEU A 115 8.50 9.46 8.77
N ASP A 116 7.83 9.13 9.88
CA ASP A 116 8.38 8.28 10.94
C ASP A 116 8.75 6.89 10.39
N LEU A 117 7.91 6.35 9.50
CA LEU A 117 8.17 5.06 8.86
C LEU A 117 9.30 5.17 7.83
N PHE A 118 9.38 6.27 7.08
CA PHE A 118 10.49 6.52 6.15
C PHE A 118 11.84 6.52 6.85
N GLU A 119 11.94 7.14 8.04
CA GLU A 119 13.20 7.20 8.79
C GLU A 119 13.70 5.83 9.29
N GLN A 120 12.84 4.82 9.30
CA GLN A 120 13.19 3.43 9.63
C GLN A 120 13.70 2.62 8.42
N ILE A 121 13.70 3.20 7.22
CA ILE A 121 14.15 2.51 6.00
C ILE A 121 15.67 2.54 5.91
N HIS A 122 16.27 1.35 5.96
CA HIS A 122 17.70 1.12 5.73
C HIS A 122 18.00 0.44 4.38
N LEU A 123 17.01 0.42 3.49
CA LEU A 123 17.07 -0.18 2.15
C LEU A 123 17.38 0.87 1.07
N SER A 124 17.81 0.40 -0.11
CA SER A 124 17.94 1.25 -1.29
C SER A 124 16.59 1.85 -1.68
N LEU A 125 16.56 3.18 -1.76
CA LEU A 125 15.35 3.92 -2.12
C LEU A 125 15.08 3.80 -3.63
N THR A 126 13.79 3.80 -3.97
CA THR A 126 13.31 3.79 -5.36
C THR A 126 12.61 5.11 -5.67
N ASN A 127 12.38 5.41 -6.95
CA ASN A 127 11.61 6.59 -7.37
C ASN A 127 10.26 6.70 -6.67
N VAL A 128 9.58 5.56 -6.55
CA VAL A 128 8.29 5.48 -5.86
C VAL A 128 8.43 5.97 -4.41
N THR A 129 9.50 5.55 -3.73
CA THR A 129 9.78 6.00 -2.36
C THR A 129 10.01 7.51 -2.30
N TYR A 130 10.83 8.07 -3.20
CA TYR A 130 11.04 9.52 -3.26
C TYR A 130 9.73 10.29 -3.46
N THR A 131 8.91 9.88 -4.43
CA THR A 131 7.61 10.51 -4.70
C THR A 131 6.69 10.47 -3.48
N ILE A 132 6.61 9.33 -2.79
CA ILE A 132 5.79 9.17 -1.58
C ILE A 132 6.26 10.11 -0.48
N VAL A 133 7.56 10.15 -0.20
CA VAL A 133 8.11 10.97 0.89
C VAL A 133 7.98 12.46 0.57
N PHE A 134 8.22 12.89 -0.68
CA PHE A 134 7.99 14.27 -1.07
C PHE A 134 6.52 14.68 -0.94
N ASN A 135 5.59 13.80 -1.30
CA ASN A 135 4.16 14.04 -1.08
C ASN A 135 3.85 14.18 0.41
N ALA A 136 4.35 13.29 1.27
CA ALA A 136 4.19 13.41 2.72
C ALA A 136 4.76 14.72 3.26
N CYS A 137 5.96 15.11 2.81
CA CYS A 137 6.58 16.38 3.22
C CYS A 137 5.74 17.60 2.79
N ALA A 138 5.25 17.60 1.56
CA ALA A 138 4.41 18.67 1.03
C ALA A 138 3.07 18.76 1.76
N LYS A 139 2.48 17.63 2.14
CA LYS A 139 1.22 17.57 2.90
C LYS A 139 1.38 17.98 4.37
N LEU A 140 2.52 17.66 4.99
CA LEU A 140 2.79 18.01 6.38
C LEU A 140 3.23 19.46 6.57
N CYS A 141 4.03 19.99 5.64
CA CYS A 141 4.43 21.41 5.56
C CYS A 141 4.98 21.99 6.89
N ASN A 142 5.88 21.26 7.56
CA ASN A 142 6.59 21.74 8.76
C ASN A 142 8.11 21.67 8.61
N ASP A 143 8.84 22.25 9.56
CA ASP A 143 10.31 22.31 9.52
C ASP A 143 10.97 20.93 9.43
N ARG A 144 10.39 19.92 10.10
CA ARG A 144 10.88 18.54 10.05
C ARG A 144 10.74 17.97 8.64
N ALA A 145 9.58 18.12 8.01
CA ALA A 145 9.32 17.71 6.63
C ALA A 145 10.27 18.41 5.64
N MET A 146 10.52 19.71 5.82
CA MET A 146 11.48 20.44 4.99
C MET A 146 12.90 19.91 5.14
N LYS A 147 13.35 19.60 6.35
CA LYS A 147 14.67 19.00 6.62
C LYS A 147 14.79 17.62 5.96
N ILE A 148 13.77 16.77 6.08
CA ILE A 148 13.72 15.45 5.43
C ILE A 148 13.79 15.62 3.90
N GLY A 149 12.94 16.48 3.32
CA GLY A 149 12.89 16.71 1.88
C GLY A 149 14.23 17.18 1.31
N LYS A 150 14.91 18.13 1.96
CA LYS A 150 16.26 18.59 1.56
C LYS A 150 17.28 17.44 1.61
N LYS A 151 17.25 16.62 2.67
CA LYS A 151 18.14 15.44 2.80
C LYS A 151 17.91 14.42 1.69
N LEU A 152 16.66 14.18 1.27
CA LEU A 152 16.37 13.29 0.14
C LEU A 152 16.90 13.86 -1.18
N LEU A 153 16.66 15.14 -1.45
CA LEU A 153 17.10 15.78 -2.71
C LEU A 153 18.62 15.70 -2.90
N ALA A 154 19.39 15.80 -1.82
CA ALA A 154 20.85 15.66 -1.85
C ALA A 154 21.31 14.23 -2.15
N LYS A 155 20.52 13.21 -1.78
CA LYS A 155 20.82 11.79 -2.00
C LYS A 155 20.25 11.24 -3.30
N MET A 156 19.47 12.02 -4.04
CA MET A 156 18.77 11.56 -5.23
C MET A 156 19.76 11.47 -6.41
N PRO A 157 19.90 10.31 -7.06
CA PRO A 157 20.73 10.16 -8.25
C PRO A 157 20.29 11.12 -9.38
N GLU A 158 21.23 11.63 -10.18
CA GLU A 158 20.95 12.70 -11.16
C GLU A 158 19.89 12.35 -12.21
N ASN A 159 19.80 11.07 -12.60
CA ASN A 159 18.81 10.55 -13.55
C ASN A 159 17.35 10.70 -13.08
N TYR A 160 17.10 10.95 -11.80
CA TYR A 160 15.74 11.12 -11.27
C TYR A 160 15.33 12.58 -11.03
N ARG A 161 16.26 13.54 -11.09
CA ARG A 161 15.94 14.98 -10.99
C ARG A 161 15.17 15.50 -12.21
N ASN A 162 15.38 14.89 -13.38
CA ASN A 162 14.85 15.39 -14.65
C ASN A 162 13.43 14.89 -14.99
N ASN A 163 12.89 13.92 -14.27
CA ASN A 163 11.57 13.34 -14.56
C ASN A 163 10.39 13.99 -13.81
N ASN A 164 10.64 15.00 -12.98
CA ASN A 164 9.61 15.68 -12.19
C ASN A 164 9.37 17.15 -12.62
N ILE A 165 9.91 17.59 -13.77
CA ILE A 165 9.74 18.97 -14.28
C ILE A 165 8.81 19.02 -15.51
N THR A 166 8.35 17.87 -16.03
CA THR A 166 7.43 17.82 -17.17
C THR A 166 6.30 16.83 -16.92
N SER A 167 5.26 17.23 -16.19
CA SER A 167 3.90 16.68 -16.25
C SER A 167 2.92 17.66 -15.62
#